data_AF-W9AHG8-F1
#
_entry.id   AF-W9AHG8-F1
#
_cell.length_a   1.000
_cell.length_b   1.000
_cell.length_c   1.000
_cell.angle_alpha   90.00
_cell.angle_beta   90.00
_cell.angle_gamma   90.00
#
_symmetry.space_group_name_H-M   'P 1'
#
loop_
_entity.id
_entity.type
_entity.pdbx_description
1 polymer ?
#
loop_
_entity_poly.entity_id
_entity_poly.type
_entity_poly.pdbx_seq_one_letter_code
_entity_poly.pdbx_strand_id
1 'polypeptide(L)'
;MANFFRIVNAIVLWAIVLSFLPKLSFKKYLPVTLFCSCIFLIQSLLNLIFKWWDVKGGIKYRVFDDLAFIFGPFFTINLWVFHFTYGKFSLYALCNLIMDLLYAYPLNALFQKLVIIN
;
A
#
# COMPACT_ATOMS: atom_id res chain seq x y z
N MET A 1 14.95 -4.45 13.45
CA MET A 1 13.99 -5.56 13.22
C MET A 1 12.85 -5.14 12.28
N ALA A 2 12.19 -3.99 12.50
CA ALA A 2 11.11 -3.50 11.62
C ALA A 2 11.51 -3.34 10.13
N ASN A 3 12.69 -2.78 9.84
CA ASN A 3 13.14 -2.60 8.45
C ASN A 3 13.33 -3.92 7.69
N PHE A 4 13.79 -4.98 8.37
CA PHE A 4 13.96 -6.30 7.76
C PHE A 4 12.61 -6.89 7.36
N PHE A 5 11.62 -6.85 8.27
CA PHE A 5 10.26 -7.32 8.00
C PHE A 5 9.64 -6.62 6.78
N ARG A 6 9.86 -5.32 6.63
CA ARG A 6 9.34 -4.53 5.49
C ARG A 6 9.96 -4.90 4.16
N ILE A 7 11.29 -5.03 4.14
CA ILE A 7 12.03 -5.41 2.93
C ILE A 7 11.60 -6.81 2.49
N VAL A 8 11.53 -7.76 3.44
CA VAL A 8 11.06 -9.12 3.16
C VAL A 8 9.63 -9.11 2.62
N ASN A 9 8.72 -8.38 3.26
CA ASN A 9 7.34 -8.26 2.80
C ASN A 9 7.24 -7.68 1.38
N ALA A 10 7.98 -6.61 1.09
CA ALA A 10 8.01 -6.01 -0.24
C ALA A 10 8.55 -7.00 -1.29
N ILE A 11 9.65 -7.69 -1.00
CA ILE A 11 10.23 -8.69 -1.91
C ILE A 11 9.24 -9.83 -2.18
N VAL A 12 8.59 -10.36 -1.14
CA VAL A 12 7.61 -11.45 -1.27
C VAL A 12 6.43 -11.01 -2.12
N LEU A 13 5.86 -9.83 -1.87
CA LEU A 13 4.72 -9.32 -2.62
C LEU A 13 5.06 -9.06 -4.09
N TRP A 14 6.24 -8.49 -4.36
CA TRP A 14 6.72 -8.31 -5.73
C TRP A 14 7.02 -9.63 -6.41
N ALA A 15 7.61 -10.61 -5.72
CA ALA A 15 7.84 -11.95 -6.26
C ALA A 15 6.51 -12.61 -6.68
N ILE A 16 5.46 -12.50 -5.85
CA ILE A 16 4.14 -13.02 -6.18
C ILE A 16 3.58 -12.34 -7.43
N VAL A 17 3.67 -11.01 -7.54
CA VAL A 17 3.24 -10.28 -8.75
C VAL A 17 4.01 -10.76 -9.97
N LEU A 18 5.34 -10.84 -9.90
CA LEU A 18 6.18 -11.23 -11.04
C LEU A 18 5.98 -12.69 -11.47
N SER A 19 5.69 -13.58 -10.52
CA SER A 19 5.48 -15.01 -10.79
C SER A 19 4.07 -15.33 -11.29
N PHE A 20 3.04 -14.67 -10.75
CA PHE A 20 1.65 -15.09 -10.97
C PHE A 20 0.80 -14.09 -11.76
N LEU A 21 1.13 -12.79 -11.78
CA LEU A 21 0.32 -11.82 -12.50
C LEU A 21 0.63 -11.87 -14.01
N PRO A 22 -0.38 -12.03 -14.88
CA PRO A 22 -0.14 -12.06 -16.33
C PRO A 22 0.51 -10.75 -16.82
N LYS A 23 1.53 -10.85 -17.68
CA LYS A 23 2.27 -9.69 -18.21
C LYS A 23 1.36 -8.65 -18.89
N LEU A 24 0.30 -9.11 -19.56
CA LEU A 24 -0.70 -8.23 -20.19
C LEU A 24 -1.48 -7.43 -19.13
N SER A 25 -1.88 -8.09 -18.03
CA SER A 25 -2.56 -7.42 -16.91
C SER A 25 -1.64 -6.44 -16.20
N PHE A 26 -0.39 -6.83 -15.95
CA PHE A 26 0.61 -5.92 -15.38
C PHE A 26 0.75 -4.64 -16.20
N LYS A 27 1.00 -4.75 -17.51
CA LYS A 27 1.12 -3.57 -18.39
C LYS A 27 -0.15 -2.72 -18.44
N LYS A 28 -1.32 -3.36 -18.42
CA LYS A 28 -2.62 -2.66 -18.46
C LYS A 28 -2.90 -1.87 -17.19
N TYR A 29 -2.58 -2.43 -16.02
CA TYR A 29 -2.91 -1.82 -14.72
C TYR A 29 -1.77 -1.02 -14.11
N LEU A 30 -0.57 -1.07 -14.69
CA LEU A 30 0.58 -0.30 -14.23
C LEU A 30 0.31 1.22 -14.21
N PRO A 31 -0.25 1.86 -15.27
CA PRO A 31 -0.47 3.31 -15.26
C PRO A 31 -1.44 3.77 -14.18
N VAL A 32 -2.55 3.05 -13.98
CA VAL A 32 -3.54 3.39 -12.95
C VAL A 32 -2.99 3.16 -11.54
N THR A 33 -2.21 2.09 -11.34
CA THR A 33 -1.59 1.82 -10.04
C THR A 33 -0.53 2.87 -9.69
N LEU A 34 0.26 3.31 -10.68
CA LEU A 34 1.20 4.43 -10.51
C LEU A 34 0.46 5.71 -10.15
N PHE A 35 -0.63 6.02 -10.85
CA PHE A 35 -1.45 7.19 -10.56
C PHE A 35 -1.99 7.19 -9.12
N CYS A 36 -2.58 6.07 -8.68
CA CYS A 36 -3.05 5.91 -7.30
C CYS A 36 -1.89 6.07 -6.29
N SER A 37 -0.71 5.53 -6.60
CA SER A 37 0.47 5.65 -5.74
C SER A 37 0.96 7.09 -5.64
N CYS A 38 0.92 7.87 -6.72
CA CYS A 38 1.23 9.30 -6.70
C CYS A 38 0.24 10.08 -5.82
N ILE A 39 -1.06 9.78 -5.90
CA ILE A 39 -2.07 10.40 -5.02
C ILE A 39 -1.76 10.07 -3.56
N PHE A 40 -1.43 8.82 -3.25
CA PHE A 40 -1.11 8.42 -1.89
C PHE A 40 0.18 9.07 -1.38
N LEU A 41 1.19 9.26 -2.25
CA LEU A 41 2.40 10.02 -1.91
C LEU A 41 2.06 11.48 -1.54
N ILE A 42 1.21 12.14 -2.33
CA ILE A 42 0.73 13.49 -2.02
C ILE A 42 0.00 13.49 -0.67
N GLN A 43 -0.86 12.51 -0.42
CA GLN A 43 -1.54 12.35 0.87
C GLN A 43 -0.56 12.21 2.04
N SER A 44 0.52 11.44 1.86
CA SER A 44 1.61 11.31 2.85
C SER A 44 2.32 12.63 3.12
N LEU A 45 2.57 13.42 2.09
CA LEU A 45 3.17 14.75 2.23
C LEU A 45 2.23 15.71 2.95
N LEU A 46 0.93 15.71 2.61
CA LEU A 46 -0.08 16.50 3.31
C LEU A 46 -0.21 16.13 4.78
N ASN A 47 -0.03 14.85 5.11
CA ASN A 47 -0.02 14.37 6.49
C ASN A 47 1.14 14.93 7.33
N LEU A 48 2.23 15.45 6.72
CA LEU A 48 3.27 16.19 7.45
C LEU A 48 2.75 17.54 7.96
N ILE A 49 1.79 18.14 7.24
CA ILE A 49 1.20 19.44 7.56
C ILE A 49 0.00 19.26 8.49
N PHE A 50 -0.93 18.38 8.13
CA PHE A 50 -2.21 18.22 8.82
C PHE A 50 -2.18 17.23 9.99
N LYS A 51 -1.13 16.40 10.10
CA LYS A 51 -0.93 15.44 11.20
C LYS A 51 -2.13 14.50 11.42
N TRP A 52 -2.68 13.96 10.34
CA TRP A 52 -3.79 12.99 10.39
C TRP A 52 -3.43 11.67 11.08
N TRP A 53 -2.16 11.24 10.99
CA TRP A 53 -1.60 10.14 11.78
C TRP A 53 -0.18 10.49 12.24
N ASP A 54 0.40 9.73 13.17
CA ASP A 54 1.76 9.91 13.67
C ASP A 54 2.57 8.60 13.61
N VAL A 55 3.82 8.68 13.13
CA VAL A 55 4.69 7.50 12.93
C VAL A 55 5.91 7.63 13.82
N LYS A 56 6.25 6.55 14.54
CA LYS A 56 7.40 6.55 15.47
C LYS A 56 8.71 6.66 14.70
N GLY A 57 9.67 7.41 15.23
CA GLY A 57 11.02 7.53 14.68
C GLY A 57 11.33 8.85 13.96
N GLY A 58 10.36 9.74 13.76
CA GLY A 58 10.58 11.08 13.19
C GLY A 58 10.55 11.13 11.65
N ILE A 59 10.79 12.33 11.09
CA ILE A 59 10.47 12.64 9.67
C ILE A 59 11.19 11.74 8.66
N LYS A 60 12.48 11.43 8.88
CA LYS A 60 13.29 10.65 7.94
C LYS A 60 12.82 9.21 7.86
N TYR A 61 12.46 8.63 8.99
CA TYR A 61 11.94 7.27 9.06
C TYR A 61 10.53 7.21 8.50
N ARG A 62 9.67 8.19 8.82
CA ARG A 62 8.33 8.32 8.21
C ARG A 62 8.37 8.31 6.67
N VAL A 63 9.23 9.10 6.04
CA VAL A 63 9.28 9.15 4.57
C VAL A 63 9.68 7.79 3.99
N PHE A 64 10.67 7.14 4.58
CA PHE A 64 11.09 5.80 4.17
C PHE A 64 9.96 4.77 4.36
N ASP A 65 9.24 4.92 5.46
CA ASP A 65 8.13 4.07 5.87
C ASP A 65 6.96 4.14 4.90
N ASP A 66 6.58 5.35 4.52
CA ASP A 66 5.53 5.63 3.56
C ASP A 66 5.93 5.11 2.18
N LEU A 67 7.17 5.35 1.73
CA LEU A 67 7.66 4.84 0.45
C LEU A 67 7.66 3.31 0.40
N ALA A 68 8.14 2.65 1.46
CA ALA A 68 8.16 1.19 1.55
C ALA A 68 6.74 0.60 1.54
N PHE A 69 5.78 1.27 2.17
CA PHE A 69 4.38 0.86 2.14
C PHE A 69 3.72 1.07 0.78
N ILE A 70 3.90 2.27 0.20
CA ILE A 70 3.29 2.67 -1.08
C ILE A 70 3.79 1.77 -2.21
N PHE A 71 5.10 1.63 -2.36
CA PHE A 71 5.69 0.83 -3.44
C PHE A 71 5.78 -0.67 -3.16
N GLY A 72 5.56 -1.09 -1.91
CA GLY A 72 5.47 -2.51 -1.54
C GLY A 72 4.01 -2.99 -1.59
N PRO A 73 3.36 -3.13 -0.44
CA PRO A 73 2.01 -3.68 -0.35
C PRO A 73 0.95 -2.90 -1.11
N PHE A 74 0.90 -1.57 -0.99
CA PHE A 74 -0.17 -0.81 -1.64
C PHE A 74 -0.14 -0.98 -3.17
N PHE A 75 1.04 -0.83 -3.78
CA PHE A 75 1.23 -0.98 -5.23
C PHE A 75 0.87 -2.39 -5.71
N THR A 76 1.44 -3.39 -5.06
CA THR A 76 1.27 -4.79 -5.48
C THR A 76 -0.17 -5.28 -5.29
N ILE A 77 -0.83 -4.90 -4.18
CA ILE A 77 -2.23 -5.24 -3.93
C ILE A 77 -3.14 -4.55 -4.94
N ASN A 78 -2.91 -3.27 -5.28
CA ASN A 78 -3.71 -2.57 -6.28
C ASN A 78 -3.66 -3.25 -7.65
N LEU A 79 -2.49 -3.72 -8.09
CA LEU A 79 -2.39 -4.49 -9.35
C LEU A 79 -3.30 -5.72 -9.36
N TRP A 80 -3.37 -6.45 -8.24
CA TRP A 80 -4.25 -7.61 -8.09
C TRP A 80 -5.72 -7.22 -8.03
N VAL A 81 -6.06 -6.17 -7.26
CA VAL A 81 -7.43 -5.65 -7.19
C VAL A 81 -7.92 -5.29 -8.59
N PHE A 82 -7.16 -4.47 -9.33
CA PHE A 82 -7.54 -4.12 -10.71
C PHE A 82 -7.62 -5.33 -11.64
N HIS A 83 -6.74 -6.32 -11.47
CA HIS A 83 -6.80 -7.55 -12.25
C HIS A 83 -8.11 -8.32 -12.03
N PHE A 84 -8.55 -8.47 -10.79
CA PHE A 84 -9.75 -9.24 -10.46
C PHE A 84 -11.06 -8.47 -10.66
N THR A 85 -11.04 -7.14 -10.55
CA THR A 85 -12.27 -6.33 -10.56
C THR A 85 -12.49 -5.56 -11.86
N TYR A 86 -11.62 -5.71 -12.85
CA TYR A 86 -11.75 -4.98 -14.12
C TYR A 86 -13.11 -5.18 -14.80
N GLY A 87 -13.71 -4.08 -15.26
CA GLY A 87 -15.03 -4.07 -15.90
C GLY A 87 -16.22 -4.20 -14.94
N LYS A 88 -15.99 -4.36 -13.64
CA LYS A 88 -17.04 -4.52 -12.62
C LYS A 88 -16.87 -3.48 -11.51
N PHE A 89 -17.37 -2.27 -11.74
CA PHE A 89 -17.19 -1.15 -10.80
C PHE A 89 -17.69 -1.46 -9.39
N SER A 90 -18.85 -2.09 -9.22
CA SER A 90 -19.37 -2.43 -7.90
C SER A 90 -18.47 -3.41 -7.14
N LEU A 91 -17.86 -4.37 -7.84
CA LEU A 91 -16.91 -5.30 -7.25
C LEU A 91 -15.61 -4.58 -6.85
N TYR A 92 -15.13 -3.68 -7.72
CA TYR A 92 -13.99 -2.81 -7.40
C TYR A 92 -14.25 -1.97 -6.14
N ALA A 93 -15.40 -1.28 -6.09
CA ALA A 93 -15.77 -0.43 -4.97
C ALA A 93 -15.86 -1.23 -3.65
N LEU A 94 -16.44 -2.43 -3.70
CA LEU A 94 -16.51 -3.32 -2.54
C LEU A 94 -15.13 -3.81 -2.11
N CYS A 95 -14.30 -4.28 -3.03
CA CYS A 95 -12.93 -4.72 -2.72
C CYS A 95 -12.10 -3.57 -2.14
N ASN A 96 -12.20 -2.36 -2.72
CA ASN A 96 -11.48 -1.20 -2.23
C ASN A 96 -11.94 -0.81 -0.83
N LEU A 97 -13.26 -0.76 -0.58
CA LEU A 97 -13.82 -0.48 0.75
C LEU A 97 -13.35 -1.49 1.79
N ILE A 98 -13.34 -2.79 1.46
CA ILE A 98 -12.86 -3.83 2.37
C ILE A 98 -11.37 -3.61 2.67
N MET A 99 -10.55 -3.33 1.65
CA MET A 99 -9.12 -3.06 1.85
C MET A 99 -8.89 -1.83 2.72
N ASP A 100 -9.66 -0.76 2.53
CA ASP A 100 -9.58 0.46 3.33
C ASP A 100 -9.97 0.18 4.79
N LEU A 101 -11.03 -0.59 5.03
CA LEU A 101 -11.45 -0.99 6.38
C LEU A 101 -10.40 -1.89 7.06
N LEU A 102 -9.83 -2.85 6.32
CA LEU A 102 -8.75 -3.70 6.82
C LEU A 102 -7.51 -2.87 7.15
N TYR A 103 -7.19 -1.87 6.33
CA TYR A 103 -6.07 -0.98 6.60
C TYR A 103 -6.31 -0.12 7.84
N ALA A 104 -7.49 0.49 7.93
CA ALA A 104 -7.84 1.44 8.99
C ALA A 104 -7.93 0.80 10.38
N TYR A 105 -8.43 -0.44 10.49
CA TYR A 105 -8.69 -1.07 11.79
C TYR A 105 -7.66 -2.17 12.13
N PRO A 106 -7.68 -3.38 11.55
CA PRO A 106 -6.80 -4.47 11.98
C PRO A 106 -5.33 -4.22 11.68
N LEU A 107 -4.98 -3.66 10.51
CA LEU A 107 -3.59 -3.34 10.18
C LEU A 107 -3.05 -2.23 11.08
N ASN A 108 -3.82 -1.17 11.31
CA ASN A 108 -3.43 -0.10 12.22
C ASN A 108 -3.19 -0.63 13.65
N ALA A 109 -4.09 -1.47 14.17
CA ALA A 109 -3.93 -2.11 15.47
C ALA A 109 -2.68 -3.03 15.55
N LEU A 110 -2.34 -3.74 14.46
CA LEU A 110 -1.10 -4.51 14.36
C LEU A 110 0.13 -3.60 14.35
N PHE A 111 0.10 -2.50 13.60
CA PHE A 111 1.21 -1.55 13.54
C PHE A 111 1.44 -0.82 14.87
N GLN A 112 0.39 -0.51 15.62
CA GLN A 112 0.50 0.01 16.99
C GLN A 112 1.15 -1.01 17.94
N LYS A 113 0.72 -2.28 17.89
CA LYS A 113 1.33 -3.37 18.67
C LYS A 113 2.80 -3.61 18.34
N LEU A 114 3.18 -3.45 17.07
CA LEU A 114 4.55 -3.60 16.60
C LEU A 114 5.44 -2.36 16.85
N VAL A 115 4.92 -1.32 17.51
CA VAL A 115 5.63 -0.06 17.83
C VAL A 115 6.08 0.69 16.55
N ILE A 116 5.29 0.60 15.48
CA ILE A 116 5.57 1.27 14.20
C ILE A 116 4.80 2.60 14.14
N ILE A 117 3.59 2.64 14.68
CA ILE A 117 2.69 3.80 14.70
C ILE A 117 2.30 4.07 16.16
N ASN A 118 2.01 5.33 16.53
CA ASN A 118 1.53 5.69 17.87
C ASN A 118 0.05 5.31 18.06
#